data_AF-A0A2M7UW74-F1
#
_entry.id   AF-A0A2M7UW74-F1
#
_cell.length_a   1.000
_cell.length_b   1.000
_cell.length_c   1.000
_cell.angle_alpha   90.00
_cell.angle_beta   90.00
_cell.angle_gamma   90.00
#
_symmetry.space_group_name_H-M   'P 1'
#
loop_
_entity.id
_entity.type
_entity.pdbx_description
1 polymer ?
#
loop_
_entity_poly.entity_id
_entity_poly.type
_entity_poly.pdbx_seq_one_letter_code
_entity_poly.pdbx_strand_id
1 'polypeptide(L)' 'MIRKKLWKIPIPIAIAIIIALFAGGGALIYALTKTTEKAGPVGYWKFDEGAGTVAYDASGNANNGTLTNFDFDDD' A
#
# COMPACT_ATOMS: atom_id res chain seq x y z
N MET A 1 -26.37 -8.79 34.86
CA MET A 1 -25.41 -9.90 34.58
C MET A 1 -25.59 -10.26 33.12
N ILE A 2 -24.66 -10.27 32.15
CA ILE A 2 -23.20 -10.20 32.01
C ILE A 2 -22.92 -9.45 30.68
N ARG A 3 -21.86 -8.64 30.63
CA ARG A 3 -21.61 -7.67 29.54
C ARG A 3 -21.31 -8.38 28.21
N LYS A 4 -22.04 -8.00 27.15
CA LYS A 4 -21.77 -8.36 25.73
C LYS A 4 -20.51 -7.65 25.21
N LYS A 5 -19.35 -7.94 25.81
CA LYS A 5 -18.03 -7.39 25.44
C LYS A 5 -17.04 -8.52 25.11
N LEU A 6 -17.47 -9.52 24.33
CA LEU A 6 -16.60 -10.65 23.95
C LEU A 6 -16.15 -10.64 22.47
N TRP A 7 -16.60 -9.73 21.61
CA TRP A 7 -16.33 -9.93 20.17
C TRP A 7 -16.16 -8.66 19.34
N LYS A 8 -15.19 -7.84 19.70
CA LYS A 8 -14.60 -6.86 18.79
C LYS A 8 -13.08 -6.98 18.86
N ILE A 9 -12.57 -8.14 18.49
CA ILE A 9 -11.14 -8.34 18.27
C ILE A 9 -10.81 -7.58 16.98
N PRO A 10 -9.84 -6.65 16.97
CA PRO A 10 -9.43 -6.01 15.73
C PRO A 10 -8.90 -7.07 14.78
N ILE A 11 -9.37 -7.02 13.53
CA ILE A 11 -9.04 -7.94 12.43
C ILE A 11 -7.56 -8.40 12.43
N PRO A 12 -6.54 -7.53 12.64
CA PRO A 12 -5.15 -7.98 12.70
C PRO A 12 -4.82 -8.97 13.83
N ILE A 13 -5.45 -8.84 15.01
CA ILE A 13 -5.20 -9.73 16.16
C ILE A 13 -5.86 -11.10 15.94
N ALA A 14 -7.02 -11.16 15.30
CA ALA A 14 -7.68 -12.42 14.97
C ALA A 14 -6.87 -13.25 13.95
N ILE A 15 -6.23 -12.57 12.98
CA ILE A 15 -5.36 -13.21 11.97
C ILE A 15 -4.09 -13.79 12.62
N ALA A 16 -3.45 -13.06 13.53
CA ALA A 16 -2.25 -13.54 14.24
C ALA A 16 -2.50 -14.80 15.09
N ILE A 17 -3.68 -14.90 15.73
CA ILE A 17 -4.06 -16.06 16.56
C ILE A 17 -4.29 -17.30 15.69
N ILE A 18 -4.87 -17.15 14.50
CA ILE A 18 -5.10 -18.25 13.55
C ILE A 18 -3.76 -18.79 12.99
N ILE A 19 -2.78 -17.91 12.78
CA ILE A 19 -1.44 -18.28 12.29
C ILE A 19 -0.68 -19.13 13.32
N ALA A 20 -0.75 -18.78 14.60
CA ALA A 20 -0.05 -19.51 15.67
C ALA A 20 -0.63 -20.92 15.94
N LEU A 21 -1.87 -21.19 15.51
CA LEU A 21 -2.55 -22.47 15.74
C LEU A 21 -2.35 -23.52 14.63
N PHE A 22 -1.87 -23.13 13.44
CA PHE A 22 -1.67 -24.04 12.31
C PHE A 22 -0.20 -24.13 11.89
N ALA A 23 0.64 -24.66 12.79
CA ALA A 23 1.97 -25.15 12.44
C ALA A 23 1.85 -26.40 11.54
N GLY A 24 1.69 -26.18 10.23
CA GLY A 24 1.65 -27.25 9.22
C GLY A 24 1.20 -26.81 7.83
N GLY A 25 0.45 -25.71 7.71
CA GLY A 25 -0.01 -25.14 6.43
C GLY A 25 0.70 -23.84 6.01
N GLY A 26 1.78 -23.48 6.71
CA GLY A 26 2.38 -22.15 6.66
C GLY A 26 3.07 -21.79 5.35
N ALA A 27 3.51 -22.74 4.53
CA ALA A 27 4.30 -22.42 3.33
C ALA A 27 3.53 -21.62 2.27
N LEU A 28 2.24 -21.90 2.07
CA LEU A 28 1.43 -21.21 1.06
C LEU A 28 0.99 -19.81 1.53
N ILE A 29 0.66 -19.64 2.82
CA ILE A 29 0.26 -18.35 3.37
C ILE A 29 1.46 -17.47 3.72
N TYR A 30 2.58 -18.04 4.19
CA TYR A 30 3.84 -17.32 4.43
C TYR A 30 4.49 -16.85 3.13
N ALA A 31 4.48 -17.67 2.06
CA ALA A 31 4.95 -17.22 0.76
C ALA A 31 4.08 -16.07 0.22
N LEU A 32 2.76 -16.17 0.36
CA LEU A 32 1.81 -15.14 -0.07
C LEU A 32 1.98 -13.82 0.70
N THR A 33 2.20 -13.87 2.01
CA THR A 33 2.46 -12.67 2.82
C THR A 33 3.89 -12.14 2.63
N LYS A 34 4.89 -12.99 2.42
CA LYS A 34 6.27 -12.57 2.13
C LYS A 34 6.39 -11.90 0.75
N THR A 35 5.57 -12.28 -0.23
CA THR A 35 5.44 -11.51 -1.49
C THR A 35 4.74 -10.17 -1.30
N THR A 36 3.85 -10.05 -0.31
CA THR A 36 3.16 -8.79 0.03
C THR A 36 4.06 -7.77 0.72
N GLU A 37 5.18 -8.20 1.33
CA GLU A 37 6.19 -7.29 1.91
C GLU A 37 6.87 -6.39 0.87
N LYS A 38 6.75 -6.70 -0.44
CA LYS A 38 7.25 -5.85 -1.53
C LYS A 38 6.13 -5.33 -2.42
N ALA A 39 5.04 -4.84 -1.83
CA ALA A 39 4.14 -3.97 -2.56
C ALA A 39 4.93 -2.72 -2.99
N GLY A 40 5.14 -2.56 -4.30
CA GLY A 40 5.76 -1.35 -4.85
C GLY A 40 4.94 -0.10 -4.54
N PRO A 41 5.49 1.11 -4.78
CA PRO A 41 4.74 2.34 -4.57
C PRO A 41 3.48 2.35 -5.46
N VAL A 42 2.37 2.87 -4.94
CA VAL A 42 1.13 3.07 -5.72
C VAL A 42 1.35 4.11 -6.83
N GLY A 43 2.22 5.09 -6.60
CA GLY A 43 2.67 6.05 -7.59
C GLY A 43 4.08 6.53 -7.29
N TYR A 44 4.87 6.77 -8.32
CA TYR A 44 6.23 7.30 -8.20
C TYR A 44 6.53 8.23 -9.37
N TRP A 45 6.67 9.53 -9.10
CA TRP A 45 6.96 10.55 -10.11
C TRP A 45 8.36 11.10 -9.86
N LYS A 46 9.20 11.08 -10.89
CA LYS A 46 10.61 11.49 -10.80
C LYS A 46 10.83 12.98 -11.04
N PHE A 47 9.94 13.62 -11.79
CA PHE A 47 10.05 15.02 -12.19
C PHE A 47 11.35 15.34 -12.96
N ASP A 48 11.83 14.41 -13.78
CA ASP A 48 13.05 14.50 -14.59
C ASP A 48 12.78 14.68 -16.10
N GLU A 49 11.53 14.97 -16.48
CA GLU A 49 11.08 15.19 -17.85
C GLU A 49 11.60 16.50 -18.48
N GLY A 50 12.08 17.43 -17.66
CA GLY A 50 12.65 18.71 -18.06
C GLY A 50 11.63 19.80 -18.42
N ALA A 51 10.54 19.46 -19.12
CA ALA A 51 9.47 20.40 -19.45
C ALA A 51 8.12 19.70 -19.71
N GLY A 52 7.04 20.49 -19.66
CA GLY A 52 5.67 20.02 -19.90
C GLY A 52 4.83 19.98 -18.63
N THR A 53 3.58 19.54 -18.78
CA THR A 53 2.58 19.53 -17.70
C THR A 53 2.25 18.14 -17.21
N VAL A 54 2.92 17.10 -17.72
CA VAL A 54 2.66 15.71 -17.36
C VAL A 54 3.81 15.18 -16.51
N ALA A 55 3.49 14.69 -15.32
CA ALA A 55 4.40 13.90 -14.50
C ALA A 55 4.16 12.43 -14.79
N TYR A 56 5.14 11.73 -15.37
CA TYR A 56 4.98 10.32 -15.71
C TYR A 56 5.17 9.43 -14.49
N ASP A 57 4.28 8.46 -14.32
CA ASP A 57 4.38 7.49 -13.24
C ASP A 57 5.40 6.39 -13.58
N ALA A 58 6.51 6.40 -12.87
CA ALA A 58 7.56 5.40 -12.93
C ALA A 58 7.27 4.16 -12.06
N SER A 59 6.15 4.12 -11.31
CA SER A 59 5.76 2.92 -10.56
C SER A 59 5.19 1.79 -11.44
N GLY A 60 4.82 2.10 -12.69
CA GLY A 60 4.21 1.15 -13.61
C GLY A 60 2.70 0.98 -13.43
N ASN A 61 2.07 1.79 -12.58
CA ASN A 61 0.64 1.73 -12.30
C ASN A 61 -0.18 2.69 -13.17
N ALA A 62 0.45 3.36 -14.14
CA ALA A 62 -0.16 4.30 -15.07
C ALA A 62 -0.87 5.49 -14.38
N ASN A 63 -0.42 5.85 -13.17
CA ASN A 63 -0.96 6.98 -12.42
C ASN A 63 -0.33 8.30 -12.88
N ASN A 64 -0.39 8.62 -14.18
CA ASN A 64 0.22 9.87 -14.67
C ASN A 64 -0.46 11.09 -14.06
N GLY A 65 0.34 12.03 -13.57
CA GLY A 65 -0.13 13.28 -12.97
C GLY A 65 -0.20 14.40 -14.01
N THR A 66 -1.16 15.31 -13.86
CA THR A 66 -1.12 16.61 -14.53
C THR A 66 -0.67 17.64 -13.52
N LEU A 67 0.48 18.24 -13.78
CA LEU A 67 0.98 19.38 -13.05
C LEU A 67 0.03 20.55 -13.36
N THR A 68 -0.40 21.28 -12.34
CA THR A 68 -1.15 22.54 -12.49
C THR A 68 -0.54 23.61 -11.58
N ASN A 69 -0.78 24.90 -11.87
CA ASN A 69 -0.39 26.03 -11.03
C ASN A 69 1.14 26.28 -10.94
N PHE A 70 1.82 26.28 -12.08
CA PHE A 70 3.14 26.91 -12.23
C PHE A 70 2.86 28.28 -12.82
N ASP A 71 2.80 29.28 -11.95
CA ASP A 71 2.91 30.65 -12.40
C ASP A 71 4.40 30.96 -12.56
N PHE A 72 4.75 31.61 -13.68
CA PHE A 72 6.07 32.18 -13.84
C PHE A 72 5.96 33.61 -13.32
N ASP A 73 6.01 33.78 -11.99
CA ASP A 73 6.13 35.11 -11.39
C ASP A 73 7.50 35.67 -11.77
N ASP A 74 7.51 36.64 -12.69
CA ASP A 74 8.68 37.31 -13.28
C ASP A 74 8.85 38.72 -12.67
N ASP A 75 8.64 38.85 -11.34
CA ASP A 75 8.70 40.12 -10.57
C ASP A 75 10.13 40.51 -10.12
#